data_AF-A0A0F9FLK6-F1
#
_entry.id   AF-A0A0F9FLK6-F1
#
_cell.length_a   1.000
_cell.length_b   1.000
_cell.length_c   1.000
_cell.angle_alpha   90.00
_cell.angle_beta   90.00
_cell.angle_gamma   90.00
#
_symmetry.space_group_name_H-M   'P 1'
#
loop_
_entity.id
_entity.type
_entity.pdbx_description
1 polymer ?
#
loop_
_entity_poly.entity_id
_entity_poly.type
_entity_poly.pdbx_seq_one_letter_code
_entity_poly.pdbx_strand_id
1 'polypeptide(L)'
;DTPITIKDYEGKIRQLIIKDLGRESPTFMLSNDIKSSARNIITLYSQRARIENSIGENVNFFHLDCLSSDLALNVDFDVTTTVLASLLYRMLASKLSGFESCGPKLLFRKFILSKATVMVTPQAIKVYFSKRSHNPIVKAAALDKTAPPITWLGNRRTLLIYP
;
A
#
# COMPACT_ATOMS: atom_id res chain seq x y z
N ASP A 1 28.66 -3.61 -18.29
CA ASP A 1 28.15 -4.60 -17.34
C ASP A 1 29.35 -5.38 -16.85
N THR A 2 29.81 -5.05 -15.65
CA THR A 2 31.15 -5.45 -15.22
C THR A 2 31.13 -5.85 -13.75
N PRO A 3 31.66 -7.03 -13.39
CA PRO A 3 31.87 -7.38 -11.99
C PRO A 3 33.05 -6.59 -11.41
N ILE A 4 32.87 -6.03 -10.21
CA ILE A 4 33.84 -5.26 -9.46
C ILE A 4 33.97 -5.81 -8.03
N THR A 5 35.05 -5.43 -7.36
CA THR A 5 35.26 -5.69 -5.92
C THR A 5 35.20 -4.36 -5.19
N ILE A 6 34.56 -4.34 -4.03
CA ILE A 6 34.43 -3.14 -3.18
C ILE A 6 35.09 -3.43 -1.85
N LYS A 7 35.73 -2.42 -1.26
CA LYS A 7 36.32 -2.52 0.08
C LYS A 7 35.23 -2.90 1.09
N ASP A 8 35.56 -3.80 2.01
CA ASP A 8 34.67 -4.27 3.08
C ASP A 8 33.39 -4.99 2.58
N TYR A 9 33.44 -5.56 1.37
CA TYR A 9 32.38 -6.45 0.84
C TYR A 9 32.96 -7.78 0.39
N GLU A 10 32.45 -8.88 0.96
CA GLU A 10 32.86 -10.22 0.59
C GLU A 10 32.12 -10.68 -0.68
N GLY A 11 32.87 -10.85 -1.77
CA GLY A 11 32.36 -11.32 -3.06
C GLY A 11 32.40 -10.28 -4.18
N LYS A 12 31.86 -10.65 -5.34
CA LYS A 12 31.79 -9.76 -6.52
C LYS A 12 30.47 -9.02 -6.56
N ILE A 13 30.51 -7.72 -6.82
CA ILE A 13 29.35 -6.87 -7.09
C ILE A 13 29.32 -6.57 -8.58
N ARG A 14 28.13 -6.52 -9.15
CA ARG A 14 27.93 -6.11 -10.53
C ARG A 14 27.73 -4.60 -10.63
N GLN A 15 28.45 -3.96 -11.54
CA GLN A 15 28.31 -2.55 -11.88
C GLN A 15 27.63 -2.38 -13.24
N LEU A 16 26.60 -1.53 -13.28
CA LEU A 16 25.91 -1.09 -14.49
C LEU A 16 26.02 0.44 -14.59
N ILE A 17 26.47 0.95 -15.74
CA ILE A 17 26.48 2.38 -16.05
C ILE A 17 25.43 2.59 -17.14
N ILE A 18 24.40 3.36 -16.83
CA ILE A 18 23.23 3.56 -17.68
C ILE A 18 23.20 5.03 -18.08
N LYS A 19 23.23 5.30 -19.38
CA LYS A 19 22.94 6.63 -19.94
C LYS A 19 21.46 6.72 -20.27
N ASP A 20 20.93 7.94 -20.31
CA ASP A 20 19.57 8.24 -20.80
C ASP A 20 18.42 7.60 -20.00
N LEU A 21 18.59 7.42 -18.69
CA LEU A 21 17.53 6.97 -17.77
C LEU A 21 16.74 8.16 -17.19
N GLY A 22 16.36 9.11 -18.04
CA GLY A 22 15.61 10.32 -17.65
C GLY A 22 16.41 11.34 -16.82
N ARG A 23 17.75 11.25 -16.83
CA ARG A 23 18.67 12.23 -16.22
C ARG A 23 19.79 12.56 -17.20
N GLU A 24 20.27 13.80 -17.17
CA GLU A 24 21.40 14.25 -18.00
C GLU A 24 22.70 13.52 -17.64
N SER A 25 22.89 13.21 -16.35
CA SER A 25 24.06 12.46 -15.88
C SER A 25 23.85 10.93 -15.92
N PRO A 26 24.88 10.14 -16.26
CA PRO A 26 24.79 8.68 -16.22
C PRO A 26 24.44 8.17 -14.82
N THR A 27 23.56 7.18 -14.74
CA THR A 27 23.22 6.50 -13.49
C THR A 27 24.17 5.32 -13.27
N PHE A 28 24.87 5.32 -12.14
CA PHE A 28 25.68 4.21 -11.67
C PHE A 28 24.84 3.31 -10.76
N MET A 29 24.68 2.05 -11.14
CA MET A 29 24.00 1.03 -10.34
C MET A 29 24.99 -0.04 -9.89
N LEU A 30 24.90 -0.40 -8.61
CA LEU A 30 25.58 -1.53 -8.01
C LEU A 30 24.54 -2.57 -7.60
N SER A 31 24.79 -3.83 -7.92
CA SER A 31 23.91 -4.93 -7.56
C SER A 31 24.70 -6.18 -7.19
N ASN A 32 24.30 -6.86 -6.12
CA ASN A 32 24.76 -8.21 -5.81
C ASN A 32 24.03 -9.28 -6.64
N ASP A 33 23.06 -8.89 -7.49
CA ASP A 33 22.39 -9.79 -8.43
C ASP A 33 23.23 -9.99 -9.70
N ILE A 34 23.94 -11.10 -9.72
CA ILE A 34 24.83 -11.52 -10.80
C ILE A 34 24.08 -12.38 -11.83
N LYS A 35 22.87 -12.87 -11.51
CA LYS A 35 22.14 -13.86 -12.33
C LYS A 35 21.12 -13.21 -13.26
N SER A 36 20.42 -12.18 -12.79
CA SER A 36 19.41 -11.49 -13.59
C SER A 36 20.02 -10.79 -14.81
N SER A 37 19.23 -10.55 -15.85
CA SER A 37 19.71 -9.72 -16.97
C SER A 37 19.87 -8.26 -16.55
N ALA A 38 20.77 -7.51 -17.20
CA ALA A 38 20.91 -6.08 -16.96
C ALA A 38 19.58 -5.34 -17.19
N ARG A 39 18.81 -5.76 -18.21
CA ARG A 39 17.46 -5.23 -18.49
C ARG A 39 16.52 -5.40 -17.29
N ASN A 40 16.51 -6.56 -16.64
CA ASN A 40 15.64 -6.82 -15.49
C ASN A 40 16.03 -5.94 -14.30
N ILE A 41 17.33 -5.80 -14.03
CA ILE A 41 17.85 -4.95 -12.95
C ILE A 41 17.47 -3.48 -13.19
N ILE A 42 17.65 -2.98 -14.42
CA ILE A 42 17.27 -1.62 -14.81
C ILE A 42 15.76 -1.40 -14.69
N THR A 43 14.95 -2.38 -15.12
CA THR A 43 13.48 -2.32 -15.03
C THR A 43 13.01 -2.34 -13.58
N LEU A 44 13.67 -3.10 -12.70
CA LEU A 44 13.38 -3.08 -11.27
C LEU A 44 13.70 -1.71 -10.66
N TYR A 45 14.85 -1.13 -11.02
CA TYR A 45 15.24 0.20 -10.56
C TYR A 45 14.30 1.31 -11.02
N SER A 46 13.80 1.25 -12.27
CA SER A 46 12.85 2.25 -12.77
C SER A 46 11.53 2.26 -11.99
N GLN A 47 11.18 1.16 -11.32
CA GLN A 47 10.01 1.09 -10.43
C GLN A 47 10.21 1.82 -9.11
N ARG A 48 11.42 2.27 -8.76
CA ARG A 48 11.69 3.05 -7.53
C ARG A 48 10.81 4.31 -7.44
N ALA A 49 10.61 5.00 -8.56
CA ALA A 49 9.75 6.19 -8.61
C ALA A 49 8.31 5.88 -8.17
N ARG A 50 7.82 4.65 -8.41
CA ARG A 50 6.49 4.22 -7.95
C ARG A 50 6.43 4.09 -6.42
N ILE A 51 7.53 3.68 -5.79
CA ILE A 51 7.64 3.60 -4.33
C ILE A 51 7.63 5.02 -3.75
N GLU A 52 8.46 5.92 -4.30
CA GLU A 52 8.55 7.32 -3.85
C GLU A 52 7.21 8.06 -4.02
N ASN A 53 6.56 7.92 -5.17
CA ASN A 53 5.22 8.48 -5.39
C ASN A 53 4.19 7.90 -4.41
N SER A 54 4.23 6.59 -4.16
CA SER A 54 3.33 5.96 -3.19
C SER A 54 3.56 6.46 -1.76
N ILE A 55 4.81 6.69 -1.36
CA ILE A 55 5.13 7.27 -0.05
C ILE A 55 4.59 8.69 0.03
N GLY A 56 4.83 9.53 -0.98
CA GLY A 56 4.30 10.89 -1.03
C GLY A 56 2.77 10.94 -0.99
N GLU A 57 2.07 10.05 -1.69
CA GLU A 57 0.61 9.96 -1.63
C GLU A 57 0.09 9.56 -0.24
N ASN A 58 0.78 8.63 0.43
CA ASN A 58 0.43 8.20 1.79
C ASN A 58 0.65 9.33 2.80
N VAL A 59 1.82 9.98 2.79
CA VAL A 59 2.16 11.09 3.68
C VAL A 59 1.13 12.21 3.57
N ASN A 60 0.79 12.59 2.33
CA ASN A 60 -0.20 13.64 2.07
C ASN A 60 -1.62 13.26 2.52
N PHE A 61 -2.03 12.00 2.33
CA PHE A 61 -3.39 11.57 2.67
C PHE A 61 -3.58 11.28 4.17
N PHE A 62 -2.56 10.71 4.82
CA PHE A 62 -2.59 10.40 6.26
C PHE A 62 -2.04 11.54 7.13
N HIS A 63 -1.70 12.69 6.52
CA HIS A 63 -1.26 13.90 7.21
C HIS A 63 -0.03 13.70 8.11
N LEU A 64 0.94 12.90 7.67
CA LEU A 64 2.20 12.66 8.40
C LEU A 64 3.08 13.92 8.56
N ASP A 65 2.84 14.96 7.77
CA ASP A 65 3.54 16.25 7.93
C ASP A 65 2.90 17.15 9.00
N CYS A 66 1.76 16.72 9.58
CA CYS A 66 1.00 17.42 10.62
C CYS A 66 0.96 16.63 11.94
N LEU A 67 2.06 15.94 12.27
CA LEU A 67 2.22 15.27 13.57
C LEU A 67 2.13 16.32 14.68
N SER A 68 1.00 16.34 15.38
CA SER A 68 0.71 17.29 16.46
C SER A 68 1.26 16.84 17.81
N SER A 69 2.13 15.82 17.81
CA SER A 69 2.53 15.09 19.00
C SER A 69 3.98 15.40 19.38
N ASP A 70 4.16 16.21 20.44
CA ASP A 70 5.48 16.66 20.94
C ASP A 70 6.34 15.56 21.62
N LEU A 71 5.83 14.32 21.74
CA LEU A 71 6.57 13.20 22.33
C LEU A 71 7.03 12.21 21.25
N ALA A 72 8.32 11.85 21.25
CA ALA A 72 8.91 10.91 20.27
C ALA A 72 8.18 9.55 20.18
N LEU A 73 7.62 9.05 21.29
CA LEU A 73 6.81 7.82 21.32
C LEU A 73 5.56 7.90 20.43
N ASN A 74 4.98 9.10 20.31
CA ASN A 74 3.79 9.31 19.49
C ASN A 74 4.17 9.42 18.00
N VAL A 75 5.36 9.95 17.69
CA VAL A 75 5.87 10.03 16.31
C VAL A 75 6.06 8.62 15.72
N ASP A 76 6.71 7.71 16.45
CA ASP A 76 6.91 6.33 15.98
C ASP A 76 5.57 5.59 15.78
N PHE A 77 4.61 5.83 16.67
CA PHE A 77 3.26 5.26 16.57
C PHE A 77 2.50 5.79 15.36
N ASP A 78 2.56 7.10 15.11
CA ASP A 78 1.85 7.74 14.00
C ASP A 78 2.43 7.30 12.64
N VAL A 79 3.76 7.18 12.55
CA VAL A 79 4.44 6.62 11.37
C VAL A 79 4.03 5.16 11.16
N THR A 80 4.08 4.33 12.21
CA THR A 80 3.72 2.92 12.13
C THR A 80 2.26 2.73 11.70
N THR A 81 1.35 3.51 12.29
CA THR A 81 -0.09 3.48 11.97
C THR A 81 -0.33 3.91 10.52
N THR A 82 0.43 4.87 10.00
CA THR A 82 0.32 5.30 8.60
C THR A 82 0.81 4.24 7.62
N VAL A 83 1.95 3.59 7.91
CA VAL A 83 2.44 2.47 7.09
C VAL A 83 1.39 1.36 7.06
N LEU A 84 0.82 1.03 8.23
CA LEU A 84 -0.25 0.03 8.35
C LEU A 84 -1.49 0.43 7.55
N ALA A 85 -1.92 1.69 7.67
CA ALA A 85 -3.05 2.19 6.89
C ALA A 85 -2.77 2.10 5.38
N SER A 86 -1.59 2.49 4.91
CA SER A 86 -1.21 2.34 3.50
C SER A 86 -1.30 0.90 3.01
N LEU A 87 -0.80 -0.05 3.82
CA LEU A 87 -0.87 -1.47 3.50
C LEU A 87 -2.32 -1.95 3.42
N LEU A 88 -3.17 -1.54 4.35
CA LEU A 88 -4.61 -1.86 4.33
C LEU A 88 -5.31 -1.30 3.08
N TYR A 89 -5.01 -0.07 2.68
CA TYR A 89 -5.56 0.52 1.46
C TYR A 89 -5.06 -0.20 0.20
N ARG A 90 -3.80 -0.63 0.16
CA ARG A 90 -3.26 -1.43 -0.95
C ARG A 90 -3.90 -2.82 -1.03
N MET A 91 -4.10 -3.47 0.12
CA MET A 91 -4.83 -4.73 0.21
C MET A 91 -6.27 -4.56 -0.27
N LEU A 92 -6.96 -3.49 0.17
CA LEU A 92 -8.29 -3.17 -0.31
C LEU A 92 -8.33 -2.96 -1.83
N ALA A 93 -7.40 -2.17 -2.38
CA ALA A 93 -7.27 -1.92 -3.83
C ALA A 93 -7.17 -3.23 -4.62
N SER A 94 -6.33 -4.17 -4.16
CA SER A 94 -6.13 -5.47 -4.82
C SER A 94 -7.37 -6.37 -4.83
N LYS A 95 -8.37 -6.08 -4.00
CA LYS A 95 -9.65 -6.81 -3.95
C LYS A 95 -10.75 -6.12 -4.76
N LEU A 96 -10.54 -4.89 -5.21
CA LEU A 96 -11.53 -4.08 -5.91
C LEU A 96 -11.20 -4.05 -7.40
N SER A 97 -11.97 -4.82 -8.19
CA SER A 97 -11.78 -4.91 -9.64
C SER A 97 -11.79 -3.53 -10.31
N GLY A 98 -10.71 -3.23 -11.05
CA GLY A 98 -10.53 -1.97 -11.77
C GLY A 98 -9.99 -0.82 -10.92
N PHE A 99 -9.64 -1.08 -9.65
CA PHE A 99 -9.07 -0.11 -8.71
C PHE A 99 -7.71 -0.56 -8.14
N GLU A 100 -7.09 -1.58 -8.71
CA GLU A 100 -5.86 -2.22 -8.19
C GLU A 100 -4.66 -1.27 -8.17
N SER A 101 -4.63 -0.28 -9.06
CA SER A 101 -3.59 0.74 -9.16
C SER A 101 -3.95 2.07 -8.48
N CYS A 102 -5.12 2.16 -7.84
CA CYS A 102 -5.60 3.41 -7.25
C CYS A 102 -4.96 3.71 -5.89
N GLY A 103 -4.62 4.98 -5.67
CA GLY A 103 -4.11 5.45 -4.38
C GLY A 103 -5.18 5.60 -3.29
N PRO A 104 -4.76 5.74 -2.01
CA PRO A 104 -5.65 5.79 -0.85
C PRO A 104 -6.76 6.84 -0.93
N LYS A 105 -6.44 8.04 -1.43
CA LYS A 105 -7.39 9.17 -1.55
C LYS A 105 -8.61 8.83 -2.42
N LEU A 106 -8.38 8.17 -3.56
CA LEU A 106 -9.46 7.79 -4.47
C LEU A 106 -10.29 6.66 -3.88
N LEU A 107 -9.63 5.66 -3.30
CA LEU A 107 -10.29 4.53 -2.63
C LEU A 107 -11.16 5.01 -1.47
N PHE A 108 -10.64 5.93 -0.65
CA PHE A 108 -11.39 6.54 0.44
C PHE A 108 -12.66 7.20 -0.08
N ARG A 109 -12.54 8.12 -1.05
CA ARG A 109 -13.70 8.84 -1.60
C ARG A 109 -14.75 7.91 -2.23
N LYS A 110 -14.32 6.84 -2.88
CA LYS A 110 -15.19 5.94 -3.65
C LYS A 110 -15.85 4.86 -2.79
N PHE A 111 -15.14 4.32 -1.81
CA PHE A 111 -15.56 3.11 -1.09
C PHE A 111 -15.72 3.30 0.43
N ILE A 112 -14.91 4.16 1.06
CA ILE A 112 -14.90 4.33 2.53
C ILE A 112 -15.79 5.51 2.96
N LEU A 113 -15.70 6.65 2.26
CA LEU A 113 -16.48 7.85 2.50
C LEU A 113 -17.90 7.66 1.96
N SER A 114 -18.67 6.82 2.64
CA SER A 114 -20.04 6.49 2.31
C SER A 114 -20.91 6.44 3.55
N LYS A 115 -22.18 6.80 3.38
CA LYS A 115 -23.19 6.58 4.40
C LYS A 115 -23.48 5.07 4.46
N ALA A 116 -23.43 4.53 5.67
CA ALA A 116 -23.86 3.17 5.97
C ALA A 116 -24.55 3.16 7.34
N THR A 117 -25.55 2.31 7.49
CA THR A 117 -26.17 2.07 8.79
C THR A 117 -25.48 0.86 9.41
N VAL A 118 -24.88 1.05 10.59
CA VAL A 118 -24.23 -0.04 11.33
C VAL A 118 -25.16 -0.50 12.44
N MET A 119 -25.46 -1.80 12.45
CA MET A 119 -26.25 -2.44 13.49
C MET A 119 -25.39 -3.50 14.18
N VAL A 120 -25.17 -3.31 15.48
CA VAL A 120 -24.43 -4.28 16.30
C VAL A 120 -25.44 -5.15 17.04
N THR A 121 -25.42 -6.45 16.76
CA THR A 121 -26.22 -7.45 17.48
C THR A 121 -25.32 -8.30 18.38
N PRO A 122 -25.87 -9.14 19.28
CA PRO A 122 -25.05 -10.06 20.06
C PRO A 122 -24.20 -11.00 19.21
N GLN A 123 -24.66 -11.38 18.00
CA GLN A 123 -24.00 -12.36 17.13
C GLN A 123 -23.13 -11.74 16.03
N ALA A 124 -23.44 -10.52 15.56
CA ALA A 124 -22.78 -9.95 14.39
C ALA A 124 -22.80 -8.42 14.37
N ILE A 125 -21.88 -7.84 13.58
CA ILE A 125 -21.94 -6.45 13.14
C ILE A 125 -22.48 -6.46 11.71
N LYS A 126 -23.64 -5.84 11.49
CA LYS A 126 -24.26 -5.71 10.17
C LYS A 126 -24.04 -4.30 9.65
N VAL A 127 -23.44 -4.18 8.47
CA VAL A 127 -23.19 -2.91 7.80
C VAL A 127 -24.08 -2.81 6.58
N TYR A 128 -25.09 -1.95 6.63
CA TYR A 128 -26.03 -1.71 5.55
C TYR A 128 -25.53 -0.56 4.69
N PHE A 129 -25.15 -0.87 3.45
CA PHE A 129 -24.69 0.13 2.49
C PHE A 129 -25.86 0.93 1.93
N SER A 130 -25.68 2.24 1.78
CA SER A 130 -26.59 3.06 0.97
C SER A 130 -26.44 2.75 -0.53
N LYS A 131 -27.48 3.01 -1.33
CA LYS A 131 -27.46 2.75 -2.78
C LYS A 131 -26.39 3.60 -3.46
N ARG A 132 -25.40 2.95 -4.08
CA ARG A 132 -24.34 3.59 -4.87
C ARG A 132 -23.95 2.74 -6.07
N SER A 133 -23.46 3.42 -7.11
CA SER A 133 -22.97 2.80 -8.35
C SER A 133 -21.80 1.84 -8.15
N HIS A 134 -21.00 2.02 -7.10
CA HIS A 134 -19.81 1.19 -6.82
C HIS A 134 -20.09 0.00 -5.87
N ASN A 135 -21.31 -0.15 -5.34
CA ASN A 135 -21.67 -1.29 -4.49
C ASN A 135 -21.48 -2.67 -5.16
N PRO A 136 -21.76 -2.84 -6.47
CA PRO A 136 -21.49 -4.12 -7.14
C PRO A 136 -20.03 -4.56 -7.03
N ILE A 137 -19.08 -3.62 -7.03
CA ILE A 137 -17.65 -3.90 -6.91
C ILE A 137 -17.32 -4.39 -5.50
N VAL A 138 -17.84 -3.73 -4.47
CA VAL A 138 -17.64 -4.14 -3.06
C VAL A 138 -18.28 -5.51 -2.80
N LYS A 139 -19.48 -5.75 -3.35
CA LYS A 139 -20.16 -7.04 -3.27
C LYS A 139 -19.35 -8.15 -3.93
N ALA A 140 -18.77 -7.90 -5.11
CA ALA A 140 -17.90 -8.85 -5.80
C ALA A 140 -16.60 -9.14 -5.04
N ALA A 141 -16.05 -8.13 -4.35
CA ALA A 141 -14.84 -8.27 -3.54
C ALA A 141 -15.02 -9.19 -2.32
N ALA A 142 -16.26 -9.44 -1.89
CA ALA A 142 -16.61 -10.38 -0.82
C ALA A 142 -15.80 -10.20 0.48
N LEU A 143 -15.60 -8.94 0.88
CA LEU A 143 -14.70 -8.57 1.98
C LEU A 143 -15.09 -9.19 3.34
N ASP A 144 -16.37 -9.43 3.57
CA ASP A 144 -16.89 -10.10 4.78
C ASP A 144 -16.64 -11.60 4.83
N LYS A 145 -16.51 -12.29 3.68
CA LYS A 145 -16.32 -13.74 3.67
C LYS A 145 -14.99 -14.20 4.25
N THR A 146 -13.99 -13.32 4.21
CA THR A 146 -12.63 -13.59 4.70
C THR A 146 -12.33 -12.89 6.02
N ALA A 147 -13.28 -12.11 6.55
CA ALA A 147 -13.08 -11.38 7.78
C ALA A 147 -13.11 -12.33 8.99
N PRO A 148 -12.03 -12.41 9.78
CA PRO A 148 -12.06 -13.19 11.02
C PRO A 148 -13.04 -12.56 12.02
N PRO A 149 -13.60 -13.36 12.95
CA PRO A 149 -14.41 -12.82 14.03
C PRO A 149 -13.58 -11.84 14.87
N ILE A 150 -14.22 -10.77 15.34
CA ILE A 150 -13.57 -9.75 16.13
C ILE A 150 -13.54 -10.22 17.59
N THR A 151 -12.39 -10.73 18.03
CA THR A 151 -12.23 -11.42 19.32
C THR A 151 -12.56 -10.53 20.51
N TRP A 152 -12.05 -9.30 20.51
CA TRP A 152 -12.31 -8.30 21.55
C TRP A 152 -13.74 -7.75 21.53
N LEU A 153 -14.52 -8.03 20.48
CA LEU A 153 -15.93 -7.67 20.37
C LEU A 153 -16.82 -8.91 20.44
N GLY A 154 -16.56 -9.80 21.39
CA GLY A 154 -17.39 -10.97 21.66
C GLY A 154 -17.45 -11.98 20.51
N ASN A 155 -16.36 -12.11 19.74
CA ASN A 155 -16.26 -12.96 18.56
C ASN A 155 -17.31 -12.68 17.46
N ARG A 156 -17.84 -11.44 17.41
CA ARG A 156 -18.82 -11.04 16.40
C ARG A 156 -18.20 -11.06 15.00
N ARG A 157 -18.96 -11.55 14.02
CA ARG A 157 -18.59 -11.46 12.59
C ARG A 157 -19.15 -10.19 11.96
N THR A 158 -18.42 -9.65 10.99
CA THR A 158 -18.88 -8.52 10.18
C THR A 158 -19.62 -9.04 8.95
N LEU A 159 -20.81 -8.50 8.68
CA LEU A 159 -21.63 -8.84 7.53
C LEU A 159 -21.91 -7.58 6.72
N LEU A 160 -21.64 -7.62 5.42
CA LEU A 160 -21.89 -6.49 4.52
C LEU A 160 -23.22 -6.71 3.80
N ILE A 161 -24.16 -5.79 3.98
CA ILE A 161 -25.52 -5.86 3.43
C ILE A 161 -25.66 -4.79 2.36
N TYR A 162 -25.90 -5.23 1.14
CA TYR A 162 -26.03 -4.37 -0.03
C TYR A 162 -27.50 -4.22 -0.43
N PRO A 163 -27.93 -3.03 -0.90
CA PRO A 163 -29.26 -2.80 -1.43
C PRO A 163 -29.48 -3.45 -2.80
#